data_AF-L9ZWP7-F1
#
_entry.id   AF-L9ZWP7-F1
#
_cell.length_a   1.000
_cell.length_b   1.000
_cell.length_c   1.000
_cell.angle_alpha   90.00
_cell.angle_beta   90.00
_cell.angle_gamma   90.00
#
_symmetry.space_group_name_H-M   'P 1'
#
loop_
_entity.id
_entity.type
_entity.pdbx_description
1 polymer ?
#
loop_
_entity_poly.entity_id
_entity_poly.type
_entity_poly.pdbx_seq_one_letter_code
_entity_poly.pdbx_strand_id
1 'polypeptide(L)'
;MAPALVHFLAGATLALFAATPLAVRGYLAKRQLWLVAIGGLWGMAPDSHYVTPVGTSELIALHRTHWGDLCAFHYTLDQPPIATHELESIVVSVATFLVATAIFTATIAVGDRRACATRSPRAGVVPRTLLTGYAVGLTALIAAVPVGLFLTWTGQIDTVAALSGRESTAAGWLLVGGGCLVASGVFAGLFTLLGARWDVTSSRAGAVIGVLVGVAGWLPIGLIGVPLWMRVVLELPRPIPSVHPVTLLALVVCGVVIGAVYPFVRRVVAVSSVE
;
A
#
# COMPACT_ATOMS: atom_id res chain seq x y z
N MET A 1 -8.21 9.66 21.23
CA MET A 1 -7.16 10.12 20.30
C MET A 1 -6.05 9.10 20.34
N ALA A 2 -5.44 8.82 19.20
CA ALA A 2 -4.25 7.99 19.16
C ALA A 2 -3.09 8.72 19.86
N PRO A 3 -2.11 7.98 20.41
CA PRO A 3 -0.92 8.58 20.97
C PRO A 3 -0.18 9.44 19.95
N ALA A 4 0.37 10.58 20.35
CA ALA A 4 1.19 11.45 19.50
C ALA A 4 2.32 10.71 18.76
N LEU A 5 2.87 9.66 19.39
CA LEU A 5 3.86 8.78 18.77
C LEU A 5 3.34 8.08 17.51
N VAL A 6 2.08 7.66 17.49
CA VAL A 6 1.44 7.01 16.33
C VAL A 6 1.39 7.98 15.15
N HIS A 7 0.96 9.22 15.38
CA HIS A 7 0.90 10.28 14.36
C HIS A 7 2.29 10.62 13.82
N PHE A 8 3.27 10.78 14.70
CA PHE A 8 4.67 11.01 14.30
C PHE A 8 5.19 9.87 13.41
N LEU A 9 5.02 8.63 13.83
CA LEU A 9 5.54 7.47 13.09
C LEU A 9 4.80 7.27 11.76
N ALA A 10 3.50 7.56 11.69
CA ALA A 10 2.74 7.54 10.44
C ALA A 10 3.31 8.54 9.44
N GLY A 11 3.49 9.80 9.86
CA GLY A 11 4.07 10.85 9.02
C GLY A 11 5.49 10.54 8.57
N ALA A 12 6.34 10.06 9.48
CA ALA A 12 7.71 9.67 9.16
C ALA A 12 7.77 8.49 8.18
N THR A 13 6.89 7.49 8.34
CA THR A 13 6.80 6.33 7.42
C THR A 13 6.41 6.78 6.02
N LEU A 14 5.37 7.62 5.90
CA LEU A 14 4.92 8.14 4.60
C LEU A 14 6.02 8.97 3.92
N ALA A 15 6.75 9.80 4.67
CA ALA A 15 7.87 10.58 4.14
C ALA A 15 9.00 9.68 3.61
N LEU A 16 9.39 8.65 4.37
CA LEU A 16 10.41 7.67 3.92
C LEU A 16 9.96 6.91 2.67
N PHE A 17 8.69 6.49 2.64
CA PHE A 17 8.12 5.80 1.49
C PHE A 17 8.14 6.69 0.25
N ALA A 18 7.61 7.92 0.34
CA ALA A 18 7.61 8.88 -0.77
C ALA A 18 9.02 9.25 -1.24
N ALA A 19 10.00 9.28 -0.34
CA ALA A 19 11.40 9.59 -0.64
C ALA A 19 12.18 8.42 -1.23
N THR A 20 11.67 7.19 -1.15
CA THR A 20 12.37 5.96 -1.59
C THR A 20 12.87 6.01 -3.04
N PRO A 21 12.10 6.49 -4.04
CA PRO A 21 12.59 6.61 -5.42
C PRO A 21 13.81 7.53 -5.56
N LEU A 22 13.89 8.59 -4.75
CA LEU A 22 15.02 9.53 -4.74
C LEU A 22 16.24 8.93 -4.03
N ALA A 23 16.01 8.13 -2.98
CA ALA A 23 17.07 7.44 -2.24
C ALA A 23 17.79 6.39 -3.10
N VAL A 24 17.07 5.58 -3.89
CA VAL A 24 17.67 4.62 -4.85
C VAL A 24 18.57 5.31 -5.88
N ARG A 25 18.38 6.61 -6.12
CA ARG A 25 19.17 7.42 -7.05
C ARG A 25 20.37 8.11 -6.39
N GLY A 26 20.53 7.99 -5.08
CA GLY A 26 21.63 8.62 -4.33
C GLY A 26 21.42 10.09 -3.97
N TYR A 27 20.26 10.70 -4.27
CA TYR A 27 20.01 12.12 -3.98
C TYR A 27 19.84 12.44 -2.49
N LEU A 28 19.60 11.42 -1.66
CA LEU A 28 19.21 11.58 -0.24
C LEU A 28 20.27 11.08 0.75
N ALA A 29 21.50 10.86 0.29
CA ALA A 29 22.60 10.48 1.17
C ALA A 29 22.70 11.44 2.37
N LYS A 30 22.76 10.88 3.58
CA LYS A 30 22.85 11.60 4.86
C LYS A 30 21.65 12.50 5.23
N ARG A 31 20.54 12.46 4.48
CA ARG A 31 19.31 13.25 4.77
C ARG A 31 18.22 12.47 5.52
N GLN A 32 18.48 11.20 5.85
CA GLN A 32 17.50 10.29 6.46
C GLN A 32 16.88 10.82 7.76
N LEU A 33 17.68 11.38 8.67
CA LEU A 33 17.17 11.93 9.94
C LEU A 33 16.25 13.14 9.72
N TRP A 34 16.60 14.01 8.77
CA TRP A 34 15.76 15.16 8.42
C TRP A 34 14.43 14.74 7.80
N LEU A 35 14.42 13.70 6.96
CA LEU A 35 13.18 13.18 6.38
C LEU A 35 12.26 12.58 7.45
N VAL A 36 12.82 11.81 8.39
CA VAL A 36 12.06 11.28 9.53
C VAL A 36 11.51 12.42 10.38
N ALA A 37 12.33 13.41 10.73
CA ALA A 37 11.92 14.54 11.55
C ALA A 37 10.82 15.38 10.88
N ILE A 38 11.03 15.78 9.63
CA ILE A 38 10.04 16.59 8.87
C ILE A 38 8.75 15.81 8.67
N GLY A 39 8.84 14.53 8.28
CA GLY A 39 7.67 13.68 8.09
C GLY A 39 6.88 13.49 9.38
N GLY A 40 7.57 13.21 10.49
CA GLY A 40 6.91 13.03 11.78
C GLY A 40 6.31 14.31 12.34
N LEU A 41 7.00 15.44 12.22
CA LEU A 41 6.44 16.75 12.60
C LEU A 41 5.23 17.13 11.75
N TRP A 42 5.25 16.81 10.45
CA TRP A 42 4.08 16.96 9.58
C TRP A 42 2.90 16.10 10.04
N GLY A 43 3.12 14.83 10.40
CA GLY A 43 2.06 13.96 10.94
C GLY A 43 1.48 14.47 12.27
N MET A 44 2.30 15.11 13.10
CA MET A 44 1.88 15.74 14.37
C MET A 44 1.36 17.17 14.22
N ALA A 45 1.35 17.77 13.02
CA ALA A 45 1.02 19.19 12.88
C ALA A 45 -0.35 19.58 13.50
N PRO A 46 -1.42 18.75 13.39
CA PRO A 46 -2.69 19.03 14.05
C PRO A 46 -2.62 19.02 15.59
N ASP A 47 -1.69 18.28 16.20
CA ASP A 47 -1.48 18.24 17.67
C ASP A 47 -0.91 19.53 18.24
N SER A 48 -0.45 20.46 17.39
CA SER A 48 0.09 21.75 17.83
C SER A 48 -0.88 22.54 18.70
N HIS A 49 -2.19 22.31 18.58
CA HIS A 49 -3.22 22.93 19.42
C HIS A 49 -3.04 22.67 20.94
N TYR A 50 -2.29 21.63 21.32
CA TYR A 50 -1.94 21.35 22.72
C TYR A 50 -0.81 22.23 23.27
N VAL A 51 0.01 22.83 22.40
CA VAL A 51 1.24 23.53 22.80
C VAL A 51 1.25 25.02 22.45
N THR A 52 0.48 25.45 21.44
CA THR A 52 0.39 26.88 21.09
C THR A 52 -0.89 27.54 21.65
N PRO A 53 -0.76 28.73 22.27
CA PRO A 53 -1.92 29.54 22.68
C PRO A 53 -2.53 30.34 21.53
N VAL A 54 -1.88 30.39 20.35
CA VAL A 54 -2.33 31.18 19.19
C VAL A 54 -3.20 30.31 18.28
N GLY A 55 -4.42 30.77 17.98
CA GLY A 55 -5.32 30.11 17.03
C GLY A 55 -5.84 28.74 17.48
N THR A 56 -5.92 28.50 18.79
CA THR A 56 -6.29 27.20 19.36
C THR A 56 -7.66 26.71 18.86
N SER A 57 -8.64 27.61 18.70
CA SER A 57 -9.97 27.28 18.16
C SER A 57 -9.92 26.75 16.73
N GLU A 58 -9.14 27.41 15.88
CA GLU A 58 -8.96 27.09 14.47
C GLU A 58 -8.18 25.79 14.31
N LEU A 59 -7.14 25.57 15.12
CA LEU A 59 -6.36 24.34 15.12
C LEU A 59 -7.18 23.14 15.61
N ILE A 60 -8.01 23.31 16.65
CA ILE A 60 -8.94 22.26 17.10
C ILE A 60 -9.98 21.97 16.01
N ALA A 61 -10.49 23.00 15.33
CA ALA A 61 -11.42 22.83 14.23
C ALA A 61 -10.78 22.04 13.07
N LEU A 62 -9.56 22.38 12.68
CA LEU A 62 -8.80 21.65 11.66
C LEU A 62 -8.58 20.19 12.08
N HIS A 63 -8.08 19.96 13.29
CA HIS A 63 -7.80 18.64 13.87
C HIS A 63 -9.01 17.71 13.85
N ARG A 64 -10.22 18.24 14.05
CA ARG A 64 -11.47 17.45 14.11
C ARG A 64 -12.15 17.24 12.75
N THR A 65 -11.50 17.62 11.66
CA THR A 65 -12.06 17.48 10.30
C THR A 65 -11.21 16.54 9.44
N HIS A 66 -11.81 16.07 8.33
CA HIS A 66 -11.11 15.27 7.31
C HIS A 66 -9.91 16.01 6.68
N TRP A 67 -9.84 17.34 6.80
CA TRP A 67 -8.65 18.09 6.38
C TRP A 67 -7.41 17.76 7.24
N GLY A 68 -7.61 17.33 8.48
CA GLY A 68 -6.54 16.79 9.33
C GLY A 68 -5.87 15.54 8.73
N ASP A 69 -6.56 14.77 7.89
CA ASP A 69 -5.97 13.60 7.23
C ASP A 69 -4.87 13.94 6.23
N LEU A 70 -4.79 15.21 5.78
CA LEU A 70 -3.64 15.70 5.01
C LEU A 70 -2.34 15.68 5.82
N CYS A 71 -2.39 15.48 7.14
CA CYS A 71 -1.25 15.30 8.02
C CYS A 71 -1.11 13.83 8.41
N ALA A 72 -0.81 12.97 7.43
CA ALA A 72 -0.61 11.54 7.65
C ALA A 72 -1.82 10.78 8.23
N PHE A 73 -3.03 11.04 7.71
CA PHE A 73 -4.27 10.41 8.14
C PHE A 73 -4.61 10.67 9.63
N HIS A 74 -4.21 11.84 10.14
CA HIS A 74 -4.35 12.20 11.55
C HIS A 74 -5.76 12.01 12.10
N TYR A 75 -6.78 12.57 11.41
CA TYR A 75 -8.17 12.47 11.84
C TYR A 75 -8.66 11.02 11.85
N THR A 76 -8.24 10.22 10.87
CA THR A 76 -8.58 8.79 10.75
C THR A 76 -7.95 7.98 11.88
N LEU A 77 -6.68 8.22 12.20
CA LEU A 77 -5.96 7.57 13.31
C LEU A 77 -6.64 7.86 14.66
N ASP A 78 -7.29 9.01 14.77
CA ASP A 78 -8.01 9.42 15.97
C ASP A 78 -9.44 8.87 16.11
N GLN A 79 -9.94 8.19 15.07
CA GLN A 79 -11.27 7.58 15.13
C GLN A 79 -11.30 6.36 16.07
N PRO A 80 -12.46 6.05 16.69
CA PRO A 80 -12.58 4.93 17.63
C PRO A 80 -11.96 3.60 17.16
N PRO A 81 -12.09 3.17 15.89
CA PRO A 81 -11.51 1.91 15.44
C PRO A 81 -9.99 1.77 15.65
N ILE A 82 -9.25 2.88 15.77
CA ILE A 82 -7.80 2.90 15.98
C ILE A 82 -7.48 3.44 17.38
N ALA A 83 -8.12 4.54 17.78
CA ALA A 83 -7.84 5.22 19.03
C ALA A 83 -8.20 4.42 20.30
N THR A 84 -9.11 3.43 20.22
CA THR A 84 -9.42 2.56 21.37
C THR A 84 -8.46 1.38 21.50
N HIS A 85 -7.58 1.17 20.52
CA HIS A 85 -6.60 0.08 20.49
C HIS A 85 -5.17 0.62 20.60
N GLU A 86 -4.90 1.35 21.69
CA GLU A 86 -3.66 2.10 21.87
C GLU A 86 -2.40 1.25 21.65
N LEU A 87 -2.28 0.12 22.36
CA LEU A 87 -1.11 -0.75 22.26
C LEU A 87 -0.92 -1.31 20.84
N GLU A 88 -2.01 -1.74 20.19
CA GLU A 88 -1.96 -2.29 18.83
C GLU A 88 -1.53 -1.22 17.82
N SER A 89 -2.09 -0.01 17.94
CA SER A 89 -1.73 1.11 17.05
C SER A 89 -0.26 1.52 17.21
N ILE A 90 0.27 1.55 18.44
CA ILE A 90 1.70 1.78 18.70
C ILE A 90 2.54 0.67 18.05
N VAL A 91 2.22 -0.60 18.30
CA VAL A 91 2.99 -1.74 17.77
C VAL A 91 2.99 -1.73 16.25
N VAL A 92 1.83 -1.51 15.61
CA VAL A 92 1.71 -1.44 14.16
C VAL A 92 2.49 -0.26 13.59
N SER A 93 2.41 0.92 14.19
CA SER A 93 3.15 2.10 13.73
C SER A 93 4.67 1.93 13.88
N VAL A 94 5.14 1.37 15.00
CA VAL A 94 6.57 1.06 15.19
C VAL A 94 7.04 0.02 14.17
N ALA A 95 6.32 -1.09 14.02
CA ALA A 95 6.69 -2.14 13.07
C ALA A 95 6.73 -1.61 11.63
N THR A 96 5.73 -0.83 11.23
CA THR A 96 5.63 -0.24 9.89
C THR A 96 6.76 0.77 9.64
N PHE A 97 7.08 1.59 10.63
CA PHE A 97 8.20 2.53 10.56
C PHE A 97 9.56 1.81 10.47
N LEU A 98 9.77 0.72 11.22
CA LEU A 98 10.99 -0.09 11.14
C LEU A 98 11.17 -0.72 9.75
N VAL A 99 10.09 -1.26 9.17
CA VAL A 99 10.10 -1.78 7.80
C VAL A 99 10.43 -0.67 6.80
N ALA A 100 9.76 0.48 6.90
CA ALA A 100 10.03 1.62 6.03
C ALA A 100 11.48 2.10 6.14
N THR A 101 12.01 2.19 7.36
CA THR A 101 13.41 2.56 7.61
C THR A 101 14.37 1.55 7.01
N ALA A 102 14.15 0.24 7.22
CA ALA A 102 15.01 -0.80 6.67
C ALA A 102 15.05 -0.77 5.14
N ILE A 103 13.88 -0.63 4.50
CA ILE A 103 13.77 -0.49 3.04
C ILE A 103 14.50 0.78 2.58
N PHE A 104 14.25 1.92 3.23
CA PHE A 104 14.87 3.19 2.86
C PHE A 104 16.40 3.15 3.04
N THR A 105 16.91 2.61 4.13
CA THR A 105 18.35 2.40 4.35
C THR A 105 18.96 1.49 3.28
N ALA A 106 18.29 0.38 2.94
CA ALA A 106 18.74 -0.47 1.84
C ALA A 106 18.77 0.29 0.50
N THR A 107 17.81 1.18 0.26
CA THR A 107 17.76 2.00 -0.95
C THR A 107 18.88 3.04 -1.03
N ILE A 108 19.21 3.71 0.08
CA ILE A 108 20.38 4.61 0.15
C ILE A 108 21.67 3.83 -0.12
N ALA A 109 21.87 2.70 0.55
CA ALA A 109 23.07 1.89 0.37
C ALA A 109 23.27 1.45 -1.09
N VAL A 110 22.17 1.21 -1.81
CA VAL A 110 22.18 0.88 -3.24
C VAL A 110 22.46 2.11 -4.10
N GLY A 111 21.88 3.27 -3.77
CA GLY A 111 22.14 4.54 -4.43
C GLY A 111 23.61 4.98 -4.32
N ASP A 112 24.20 4.90 -3.13
CA ASP A 112 25.60 5.26 -2.88
C ASP A 112 26.55 4.36 -3.68
N ARG A 113 26.29 3.04 -3.72
CA ARG A 113 27.09 2.10 -4.53
C ARG A 113 27.03 2.42 -6.02
N ARG A 114 25.88 2.87 -6.54
CA ARG A 114 25.73 3.27 -7.95
C ARG A 114 26.52 4.53 -8.26
N ALA A 115 26.59 5.48 -7.34
CA ALA A 115 27.38 6.69 -7.50
C ALA A 115 28.90 6.40 -7.57
N CYS A 116 29.37 5.34 -6.89
CA CYS A 116 30.80 5.00 -6.81
C CYS A 116 31.28 3.90 -7.77
N ALA A 117 30.40 3.03 -8.29
CA ALA A 117 30.84 1.81 -8.99
C ALA A 117 30.93 1.94 -10.53
N THR A 118 32.01 1.40 -11.11
CA THR A 118 32.08 1.02 -12.53
C THR A 118 31.19 -0.19 -12.79
N ARG A 119 30.40 -0.14 -13.88
CA ARG A 119 29.24 -1.01 -14.19
C ARG A 119 29.53 -2.53 -14.09
N SER A 120 29.24 -3.14 -12.94
CA SER A 120 29.10 -4.60 -12.83
C SER A 120 27.66 -5.04 -13.12
N PRO A 121 27.42 -6.06 -13.98
CA PRO A 121 26.08 -6.57 -14.30
C PRO A 121 25.29 -7.06 -13.08
N ARG A 122 25.98 -7.60 -12.05
CA ARG A 122 25.36 -8.10 -10.82
C ARG A 122 24.88 -6.96 -9.91
N ALA A 123 25.42 -5.76 -10.04
CA ALA A 123 24.98 -4.58 -9.28
C ALA A 123 23.57 -4.09 -9.66
N GLY A 124 23.00 -4.59 -10.77
CA GLY A 124 21.68 -4.21 -11.26
C GLY A 124 20.48 -4.94 -10.63
N VAL A 125 20.69 -6.08 -9.97
CA VAL A 125 19.59 -6.94 -9.49
C VAL A 125 18.91 -6.32 -8.26
N VAL A 126 19.68 -5.99 -7.22
CA VAL A 126 19.16 -5.40 -5.97
C VAL A 126 18.31 -4.14 -6.20
N PRO A 127 18.78 -3.10 -6.92
CA PRO A 127 17.96 -1.92 -7.18
C PRO A 127 16.70 -2.23 -7.99
N ARG A 128 16.75 -3.16 -8.95
CA ARG A 128 15.55 -3.58 -9.68
C ARG A 128 14.53 -4.23 -8.75
N THR A 129 14.97 -5.10 -7.84
CA THR A 129 14.09 -5.74 -6.86
C THR A 129 13.48 -4.70 -5.92
N LEU A 130 14.26 -3.75 -5.41
CA LEU A 130 13.76 -2.68 -4.54
C LEU A 130 12.73 -1.79 -5.26
N LEU A 131 13.01 -1.35 -6.49
CA LEU A 131 12.09 -0.52 -7.27
C LEU A 131 10.82 -1.29 -7.66
N THR A 132 10.96 -2.58 -7.98
CA THR A 132 9.81 -3.46 -8.26
C THR A 132 8.96 -3.64 -7.01
N GLY A 133 9.58 -3.91 -5.85
CA GLY A 133 8.88 -4.02 -4.57
C GLY A 133 8.16 -2.73 -4.19
N TYR A 134 8.81 -1.57 -4.38
CA TYR A 134 8.18 -0.27 -4.20
C TYR A 134 6.97 -0.08 -5.12
N ALA A 135 7.11 -0.38 -6.42
CA ALA A 135 6.02 -0.25 -7.38
C ALA A 135 4.85 -1.20 -7.06
N VAL A 136 5.14 -2.43 -6.63
CA VAL A 136 4.15 -3.41 -6.15
C VAL A 136 3.42 -2.88 -4.93
N GLY A 137 4.14 -2.40 -3.91
CA GLY A 137 3.54 -1.87 -2.69
C GLY A 137 2.66 -0.64 -2.94
N LEU A 138 3.17 0.36 -3.67
CA LEU A 138 2.40 1.57 -4.00
C LEU A 138 1.15 1.23 -4.82
N THR A 139 1.29 0.34 -5.81
CA THR A 139 0.15 -0.05 -6.64
C THR A 139 -0.90 -0.81 -5.82
N ALA A 140 -0.47 -1.70 -4.92
CA ALA A 140 -1.35 -2.42 -4.04
C ALA A 140 -2.14 -1.50 -3.11
N LEU A 141 -1.49 -0.49 -2.52
CA LEU A 141 -2.15 0.52 -1.70
C LEU A 141 -3.21 1.30 -2.51
N ILE A 142 -2.85 1.75 -3.72
CA ILE A 142 -3.77 2.47 -4.60
C ILE A 142 -4.95 1.59 -5.03
N ALA A 143 -4.73 0.29 -5.27
CA ALA A 143 -5.78 -0.65 -5.66
C ALA A 143 -6.69 -1.06 -4.50
N ALA A 144 -6.15 -1.17 -3.28
CA ALA A 144 -6.91 -1.56 -2.09
C ALA A 144 -8.02 -0.56 -1.76
N VAL A 145 -7.77 0.74 -1.96
CA VAL A 145 -8.76 1.81 -1.68
C VAL A 145 -10.06 1.64 -2.48
N PRO A 146 -10.07 1.68 -3.83
CA PRO A 146 -11.31 1.55 -4.60
C PRO A 146 -11.98 0.18 -4.42
N VAL A 147 -11.20 -0.90 -4.28
CA VAL A 147 -11.75 -2.24 -4.05
C VAL A 147 -12.42 -2.34 -2.68
N GLY A 148 -11.75 -1.86 -1.62
CA GLY A 148 -12.30 -1.87 -0.27
C GLY A 148 -13.51 -0.93 -0.13
N LEU A 149 -13.49 0.23 -0.79
CA LEU A 149 -14.66 1.13 -0.86
C LEU A 149 -15.83 0.46 -1.58
N PHE A 150 -15.58 -0.19 -2.71
CA PHE A 150 -16.61 -0.95 -3.44
C PHE A 150 -17.21 -2.07 -2.58
N LEU A 151 -16.38 -2.84 -1.88
CA LEU A 151 -16.83 -3.91 -0.99
C LEU A 151 -17.56 -3.38 0.24
N THR A 152 -17.16 -2.23 0.77
CA THR A 152 -17.86 -1.56 1.87
C THR A 152 -19.24 -1.08 1.40
N TRP A 153 -19.30 -0.43 0.24
CA TRP A 153 -20.56 0.07 -0.34
C TRP A 153 -21.55 -1.04 -0.68
N THR A 154 -21.06 -2.20 -1.11
CA THR A 154 -21.90 -3.39 -1.40
C THR A 154 -22.20 -4.24 -0.15
N GLY A 155 -21.78 -3.82 1.04
CA GLY A 155 -21.98 -4.56 2.29
C GLY A 155 -21.24 -5.90 2.36
N GLN A 156 -20.18 -6.07 1.57
CA GLN A 156 -19.40 -7.31 1.46
C GLN A 156 -18.09 -7.29 2.24
N ILE A 157 -17.67 -6.15 2.79
CA ILE A 157 -16.40 -6.05 3.52
C ILE A 157 -16.37 -6.95 4.76
N ASP A 158 -17.50 -7.12 5.44
CA ASP A 158 -17.63 -8.01 6.59
C ASP A 158 -17.61 -9.49 6.15
N THR A 159 -18.18 -9.82 4.98
CA THR A 159 -18.04 -11.14 4.37
C THR A 159 -16.58 -11.47 4.09
N VAL A 160 -15.80 -10.50 3.61
CA VAL A 160 -14.35 -10.67 3.40
C VAL A 160 -13.64 -10.89 4.74
N ALA A 161 -13.97 -10.11 5.77
CA ALA A 161 -13.42 -10.30 7.12
C ALA A 161 -13.68 -11.72 7.65
N ALA A 162 -14.89 -12.23 7.44
CA ALA A 162 -15.31 -13.57 7.87
C ALA A 162 -14.47 -14.69 7.24
N LEU A 163 -13.82 -14.47 6.09
CA LEU A 163 -12.89 -15.45 5.50
C LEU A 163 -11.68 -15.73 6.41
N SER A 164 -11.33 -14.81 7.30
CA SER A 164 -10.30 -15.00 8.33
C SER A 164 -10.85 -15.41 9.70
N GLY A 165 -12.15 -15.72 9.79
CA GLY A 165 -12.83 -15.98 11.06
C GLY A 165 -12.97 -14.74 11.95
N ARG A 166 -12.95 -13.54 11.35
CA ARG A 166 -13.07 -12.27 12.07
C ARG A 166 -14.30 -11.50 11.65
N GLU A 167 -14.93 -10.83 12.60
CA GLU A 167 -16.13 -10.01 12.39
C GLU A 167 -15.76 -8.52 12.56
N SER A 168 -14.76 -8.06 11.81
CA SER A 168 -14.37 -6.65 11.84
C SER A 168 -14.09 -6.11 10.45
N THR A 169 -14.66 -4.95 10.17
CA THR A 169 -14.42 -4.21 8.91
C THR A 169 -12.92 -3.97 8.70
N ALA A 170 -12.16 -3.71 9.78
CA ALA A 170 -10.71 -3.58 9.73
C ALA A 170 -10.01 -4.85 9.22
N ALA A 171 -10.42 -6.04 9.68
CA ALA A 171 -9.89 -7.31 9.15
C ALA A 171 -10.24 -7.49 7.67
N GLY A 172 -11.44 -7.08 7.25
CA GLY A 172 -11.83 -7.05 5.84
C GLY A 172 -10.89 -6.17 5.00
N TRP A 173 -10.61 -4.94 5.45
CA TRP A 173 -9.66 -4.03 4.79
C TRP A 173 -8.23 -4.58 4.75
N LEU A 174 -7.76 -5.22 5.83
CA LEU A 174 -6.44 -5.86 5.86
C LEU A 174 -6.34 -7.01 4.85
N LEU A 175 -7.38 -7.85 4.74
CA LEU A 175 -7.43 -8.92 3.74
C LEU A 175 -7.49 -8.37 2.32
N VAL A 176 -8.25 -7.30 2.06
CA VAL A 176 -8.27 -6.62 0.75
C VAL A 176 -6.89 -6.05 0.42
N GLY A 177 -6.24 -5.39 1.37
CA GLY A 177 -4.89 -4.84 1.20
C GLY A 177 -3.86 -5.93 0.90
N GLY A 178 -3.85 -7.01 1.70
CA GLY A 178 -2.99 -8.17 1.48
C GLY A 178 -3.24 -8.84 0.13
N GLY A 179 -4.51 -9.02 -0.26
CA GLY A 179 -4.90 -9.54 -1.56
C GLY A 179 -4.42 -8.67 -2.72
N CYS A 180 -4.57 -7.34 -2.62
CA CYS A 180 -4.07 -6.39 -3.60
C CYS A 180 -2.53 -6.41 -3.70
N LEU A 181 -1.83 -6.66 -2.58
CA LEU A 181 -0.37 -6.80 -2.57
C LEU A 181 0.08 -8.04 -3.33
N VAL A 182 -0.55 -9.20 -3.06
CA VAL A 182 -0.29 -10.44 -3.78
C VAL A 182 -0.62 -10.29 -5.27
N ALA A 183 -1.79 -9.74 -5.60
CA ALA A 183 -2.21 -9.50 -6.98
C ALA A 183 -1.25 -8.57 -7.72
N SER A 184 -0.77 -7.50 -7.07
CA SER A 184 0.21 -6.58 -7.63
C SER A 184 1.56 -7.26 -7.88
N GLY A 185 2.00 -8.16 -6.99
CA GLY A 185 3.21 -8.97 -7.18
C GLY A 185 3.09 -9.95 -8.35
N VAL A 186 1.96 -10.66 -8.47
CA VAL A 186 1.67 -11.54 -9.62
C VAL A 186 1.66 -10.73 -10.92
N PHE A 187 0.99 -9.58 -10.93
CA PHE A 187 0.96 -8.70 -12.08
C PHE A 187 2.36 -8.19 -12.46
N ALA A 188 3.19 -7.81 -11.49
CA ALA A 188 4.57 -7.38 -11.72
C ALA A 188 5.43 -8.47 -12.39
N GLY A 189 5.26 -9.72 -11.97
CA GLY A 189 5.90 -10.88 -12.58
C GLY A 189 5.45 -11.07 -14.03
N LEU A 190 4.14 -11.08 -14.27
CA LEU A 190 3.57 -11.20 -15.61
C LEU A 190 4.01 -10.05 -16.53
N PHE A 191 3.97 -8.82 -16.03
CA PHE A 191 4.42 -7.63 -16.75
C PHE A 191 5.88 -7.74 -17.19
N THR A 192 6.74 -8.30 -16.33
CA THR A 192 8.16 -8.52 -16.65
C THR A 192 8.34 -9.61 -17.72
N LEU A 193 7.56 -10.69 -17.64
CA LEU A 193 7.59 -11.78 -18.63
C LEU A 193 7.08 -11.32 -20.00
N LEU A 194 5.95 -10.61 -20.04
CA LEU A 194 5.37 -10.09 -21.27
C LEU A 194 6.22 -8.96 -21.87
N GLY A 195 6.78 -8.10 -21.03
CA GLY A 195 7.67 -7.00 -21.43
C GLY A 195 8.96 -7.46 -22.13
N ALA A 196 9.34 -8.74 -22.00
CA ALA A 196 10.47 -9.30 -22.73
C ALA A 196 10.16 -9.55 -24.22
N ARG A 197 8.87 -9.62 -24.59
CA ARG A 197 8.40 -9.97 -25.95
C ARG A 197 7.51 -8.92 -26.59
N TRP A 198 6.82 -8.11 -25.80
CA TRP A 198 5.84 -7.13 -26.26
C TRP A 198 6.04 -5.79 -25.53
N ASP A 199 5.73 -4.68 -26.21
CA ASP A 199 5.69 -3.37 -25.55
C ASP A 199 4.40 -3.20 -24.75
N VAL A 200 4.44 -3.68 -23.50
CA VAL A 200 3.32 -3.63 -22.57
C VAL A 200 3.32 -2.36 -21.73
N THR A 201 4.14 -1.37 -22.08
CA THR A 201 4.37 -0.23 -21.17
C THR A 201 3.17 0.69 -21.06
N SER A 202 2.27 0.72 -22.04
CA SER A 202 1.08 1.59 -22.02
C SER A 202 0.10 1.23 -20.89
N SER A 203 -0.45 2.24 -20.20
CA SER A 203 -1.43 2.01 -19.13
C SER A 203 -2.72 1.36 -19.63
N ARG A 204 -3.07 1.56 -20.91
CA ARG A 204 -4.23 0.90 -21.53
C ARG A 204 -4.00 -0.60 -21.70
N ALA A 205 -2.86 -1.00 -22.27
CA ALA A 205 -2.51 -2.41 -22.41
C ALA A 205 -2.40 -3.10 -21.04
N GLY A 206 -1.77 -2.42 -20.07
CA GLY A 206 -1.70 -2.89 -18.69
C GLY A 206 -3.07 -3.10 -18.06
N ALA A 207 -4.02 -2.18 -18.22
CA ALA A 207 -5.39 -2.32 -17.73
C ALA A 207 -6.12 -3.52 -18.35
N VAL A 208 -5.97 -3.75 -19.66
CA VAL A 208 -6.56 -4.92 -20.34
C VAL A 208 -5.99 -6.22 -19.76
N ILE A 209 -4.68 -6.30 -19.59
CA ILE A 209 -4.04 -7.47 -18.95
C ILE A 209 -4.52 -7.62 -17.51
N GLY A 210 -4.67 -6.50 -16.80
CA GLY A 210 -5.21 -6.47 -15.45
C GLY A 210 -6.62 -7.07 -15.35
N VAL A 211 -7.52 -6.70 -16.26
CA VAL A 211 -8.85 -7.32 -16.39
C VAL A 211 -8.73 -8.81 -16.61
N LEU A 212 -7.89 -9.24 -17.57
CA LEU A 212 -7.69 -10.65 -17.87
C LEU A 212 -7.17 -11.42 -16.65
N VAL A 213 -6.22 -10.85 -15.90
CA VAL A 213 -5.70 -11.43 -14.65
C VAL A 213 -6.80 -11.49 -13.57
N GLY A 214 -7.62 -10.45 -13.43
CA GLY A 214 -8.74 -10.44 -12.49
C GLY A 214 -9.77 -11.52 -12.79
N VAL A 215 -10.18 -11.66 -14.06
CA VAL A 215 -11.11 -12.71 -14.52
C VAL A 215 -10.48 -14.09 -14.36
N ALA A 216 -9.24 -14.27 -14.82
CA ALA A 216 -8.52 -15.54 -14.74
C ALA A 216 -8.25 -15.96 -13.29
N GLY A 217 -8.05 -15.02 -12.37
CA GLY A 217 -7.89 -15.27 -10.94
C GLY A 217 -9.22 -15.57 -10.24
N TRP A 218 -10.32 -14.95 -10.68
CA TRP A 218 -11.66 -15.24 -10.14
C TRP A 218 -12.09 -16.69 -10.38
N LEU A 219 -11.73 -17.28 -11.53
CA LEU A 219 -12.07 -18.67 -11.84
C LEU A 219 -11.57 -19.67 -10.78
N PRO A 220 -10.26 -19.78 -10.47
CA PRO A 220 -9.78 -20.69 -9.44
C PRO A 220 -10.09 -20.20 -8.02
N ILE A 221 -9.95 -18.90 -7.74
CA ILE A 221 -10.09 -18.38 -6.37
C ILE A 221 -11.56 -18.28 -5.97
N GLY A 222 -12.39 -17.61 -6.77
CA GLY A 222 -13.80 -17.36 -6.47
C GLY A 222 -14.66 -18.61 -6.59
N LEU A 223 -14.53 -19.37 -7.67
CA LEU A 223 -15.41 -20.53 -7.91
C LEU A 223 -15.06 -21.74 -7.04
N ILE A 224 -13.77 -21.92 -6.71
CA ILE A 224 -13.27 -23.15 -6.06
C ILE A 224 -12.57 -22.81 -4.73
N GLY A 225 -11.58 -21.92 -4.74
CA GLY A 225 -10.72 -21.64 -3.60
C GLY A 225 -11.48 -21.14 -2.36
N VAL A 226 -12.33 -20.12 -2.53
CA VAL A 226 -13.14 -19.55 -1.45
C VAL A 226 -14.14 -20.57 -0.89
N PRO A 227 -15.01 -21.23 -1.67
CA PRO A 227 -15.94 -22.21 -1.10
C PRO A 227 -15.22 -23.44 -0.51
N LEU A 228 -14.07 -23.85 -1.06
CA LEU A 228 -13.24 -24.89 -0.47
C LEU A 228 -12.66 -24.44 0.88
N TRP A 229 -12.14 -23.23 0.97
CA TRP A 229 -11.65 -22.63 2.22
C TRP A 229 -12.75 -22.55 3.27
N MET A 230 -13.93 -22.02 2.90
CA MET A 230 -15.08 -21.95 3.79
C MET A 230 -15.49 -23.33 4.30
N ARG A 231 -15.45 -24.35 3.44
CA ARG A 231 -15.78 -25.73 3.81
C ARG A 231 -14.75 -26.35 4.76
N VAL A 232 -13.45 -26.17 4.48
CA VAL A 232 -12.37 -26.87 5.19
C VAL A 232 -11.97 -26.16 6.47
N VAL A 233 -11.94 -24.82 6.46
CA VAL A 233 -11.39 -24.02 7.57
C VAL A 233 -12.50 -23.44 8.44
N LEU A 234 -13.64 -23.05 7.85
CA LEU A 234 -14.73 -22.42 8.58
C LEU A 234 -15.90 -23.37 8.86
N GLU A 235 -15.85 -24.60 8.35
CA GLU A 235 -16.95 -25.58 8.43
C GLU A 235 -18.30 -25.04 7.88
N LEU A 236 -18.22 -24.11 6.93
CA LEU A 236 -19.37 -23.48 6.28
C LEU A 236 -19.51 -23.99 4.83
N PRO A 237 -20.25 -25.09 4.60
CA PRO A 237 -20.36 -25.66 3.27
C PRO A 237 -21.05 -24.68 2.31
N ARG A 238 -20.41 -24.43 1.16
CA ARG A 238 -20.95 -23.68 0.03
C ARG A 238 -20.94 -24.56 -1.23
N PRO A 239 -21.83 -24.32 -2.20
CA PRO A 239 -21.78 -25.01 -3.50
C PRO A 239 -20.42 -24.83 -4.17
N ILE A 240 -19.91 -25.90 -4.79
CA ILE A 240 -18.71 -25.85 -5.64
C ILE A 240 -19.14 -26.31 -7.04
N PRO A 241 -19.12 -25.43 -8.06
CA PRO A 241 -18.62 -24.06 -8.04
C PRO A 241 -19.58 -23.05 -7.39
N SER A 242 -19.04 -22.03 -6.73
CA SER A 242 -19.82 -20.90 -6.19
C SER A 242 -19.69 -19.67 -7.11
N VAL A 243 -20.78 -19.28 -7.77
CA VAL A 243 -20.80 -18.09 -8.64
C VAL A 243 -21.21 -16.88 -7.83
N HIS A 244 -20.27 -15.96 -7.56
CA HIS A 244 -20.56 -14.71 -6.86
C HIS A 244 -20.14 -13.48 -7.69
N PRO A 245 -21.07 -12.83 -8.43
CA PRO A 245 -20.74 -11.79 -9.40
C PRO A 245 -20.08 -10.56 -8.78
N VAL A 246 -20.39 -10.24 -7.52
CA VAL A 246 -19.77 -9.10 -6.83
C VAL A 246 -18.27 -9.32 -6.62
N THR A 247 -17.83 -10.57 -6.37
CA THR A 247 -16.39 -10.88 -6.22
C THR A 247 -15.66 -10.80 -7.56
N LEU A 248 -16.32 -11.18 -8.65
CA LEU A 248 -15.79 -11.01 -10.00
C LEU A 248 -15.58 -9.52 -10.29
N LEU A 249 -16.59 -8.69 -10.02
CA LEU A 249 -16.52 -7.25 -10.25
C LEU A 249 -15.41 -6.62 -9.39
N ALA A 250 -15.29 -6.99 -8.11
CA ALA A 250 -14.22 -6.52 -7.24
C ALA A 250 -12.81 -6.88 -7.77
N LEU A 251 -12.61 -8.10 -8.27
CA LEU A 251 -11.35 -8.54 -8.86
C LEU A 251 -11.07 -7.87 -10.22
N VAL A 252 -12.10 -7.60 -11.02
CA VAL A 252 -11.96 -6.83 -12.26
C VAL A 252 -11.54 -5.40 -11.94
N VAL A 253 -12.18 -4.73 -10.98
CA VAL A 253 -11.79 -3.38 -10.52
C VAL A 253 -10.35 -3.38 -10.01
N CYS A 254 -9.99 -4.34 -9.17
CA CYS A 254 -8.62 -4.54 -8.69
C CYS A 254 -7.64 -4.67 -9.86
N GLY A 255 -7.95 -5.55 -10.81
CA GLY A 255 -7.16 -5.80 -12.00
C GLY A 255 -6.96 -4.56 -12.87
N VAL A 256 -8.03 -3.80 -13.14
CA VAL A 256 -7.96 -2.55 -13.92
C VAL A 256 -7.04 -1.54 -13.24
N VAL A 257 -7.20 -1.33 -11.93
CA VAL A 257 -6.41 -0.33 -11.18
C VAL A 257 -4.95 -0.76 -11.14
N ILE A 258 -4.65 -2.01 -10.77
CA ILE A 258 -3.28 -2.54 -10.78
C ILE A 258 -2.66 -2.41 -12.18
N GLY A 259 -3.40 -2.83 -13.20
CA GLY A 259 -2.95 -2.82 -14.58
C GLY A 259 -2.68 -1.43 -15.15
N ALA A 260 -3.45 -0.42 -14.75
CA ALA A 260 -3.23 0.96 -15.18
C ALA A 260 -2.09 1.66 -14.40
N VAL A 261 -2.04 1.44 -13.09
CA VAL A 261 -1.15 2.13 -12.14
C VAL A 261 0.25 1.54 -12.16
N TYR A 262 0.40 0.20 -12.16
CA TYR A 262 1.72 -0.43 -12.07
C TYR A 262 2.67 0.02 -13.20
N PRO A 263 2.28 -0.01 -14.50
CA PRO A 263 3.14 0.46 -15.57
C PRO A 263 3.47 1.95 -15.46
N PHE A 264 2.52 2.76 -14.97
CA PHE A 264 2.73 4.19 -14.74
C PHE A 264 3.76 4.44 -13.64
N VAL A 265 3.58 3.83 -12.46
CA VAL A 265 4.53 3.93 -11.34
C VAL A 265 5.92 3.45 -11.79
N ARG A 266 5.98 2.31 -12.47
CA ARG A 266 7.24 1.77 -13.00
C ARG A 266 7.92 2.76 -13.95
N ARG A 267 7.17 3.44 -14.84
CA ARG A 267 7.73 4.48 -15.73
C ARG A 267 8.26 5.67 -14.96
N VAL A 268 7.48 6.24 -14.04
CA VAL A 268 7.93 7.42 -13.25
C VAL A 268 9.19 7.10 -12.46
N VAL A 269 9.25 5.89 -11.90
CA VAL A 269 10.39 5.42 -11.13
C VAL A 269 11.60 5.10 -12.04
N ALA A 270 11.39 4.53 -13.23
CA ALA A 270 12.43 4.08 -14.15
C ALA A 270 12.97 5.13 -15.15
N VAL A 271 12.11 6.00 -15.73
CA VAL A 271 12.52 7.15 -16.58
C VAL A 271 13.50 8.04 -15.82
N SER A 272 13.37 8.04 -14.50
CA SER A 272 14.28 8.60 -13.51
C SER A 272 15.78 8.28 -13.56
N SER A 273 16.15 7.27 -14.35
CA SER A 273 17.44 6.57 -14.25
C SER A 273 18.26 6.58 -15.54
N VAL A 274 17.85 7.38 -16.53
CA VAL A 274 18.47 7.46 -17.87
C VAL A 274 19.05 8.85 -18.18
N GLU A 275 19.03 9.79 -17.24
CA GLU A 275 19.80 11.05 -17.31
C GLU A 275 20.99 10.99 -16.35
#